data_AF-A0A673MS35-F1
#
_entry.id   AF-A0A673MS35-F1
#
_cell.length_a   1.000
_cell.length_b   1.000
_cell.length_c   1.000
_cell.angle_alpha   90.00
_cell.angle_beta   90.00
_cell.angle_gamma   90.00
#
_symmetry.space_group_name_H-M   'P 1'
#
loop_
_entity.id
_entity.type
_entity.pdbx_description
1 polymer ?
#
loop_
_entity_poly.entity_id
_entity_poly.type
_entity_poly.pdbx_seq_one_letter_code
_entity_poly.pdbx_strand_id
1 'polypeptide(L)'
;MDLIYNTISGVGLGREEMHRVFLALKQLVDSQCLLRCRFWGKIFGTHSNYLVAEGEYREGEGEEEEGTETHEDEEREEEPREDKDETELADPPPKSTYKPPPPVPKEENHTGVNKYTYFVCHEPGMPWVRLPMVTPAQITVAQQIRRFFTGRLDAPVVSYPPFPGNEANYLRAQIARISACTHVSPLGFYQFGEDEGEDDGLRDSYEENPNFEGIHVNEMAESLNLWVHHVQHILTQGRCVWVNVTKKSADDVDEDAEDEERGEESDEPEPEVGPPLLTPLSEDAKINDTLPWCAMISSNLIPQFSIAVLRSNLWPGAYAYASGRKFGNIYIGWGMKYIGEAYTPTILPPPQNEYPSGPEITEALDPSVEEEQALKAALEEQTAALEETEDLEEDEEEDD
;
A
#
# COMPACT_ATOMS: atom_id res chain seq x y z
N MET A 1 -26.34 -6.19 13.77
CA MET A 1 -26.62 -5.54 12.47
C MET A 1 -27.89 -4.73 12.58
N ASP A 2 -27.83 -3.46 12.23
CA ASP A 2 -28.85 -2.45 12.50
C ASP A 2 -29.83 -2.29 11.31
N LEU A 3 -30.56 -3.37 10.99
CA LEU A 3 -31.48 -3.46 9.83
C LEU A 3 -32.49 -2.31 9.74
N ILE A 4 -32.95 -1.85 10.91
CA ILE A 4 -33.97 -0.82 11.03
C ILE A 4 -33.42 0.53 10.57
N TYR A 5 -32.18 0.84 10.91
CA TYR A 5 -31.57 2.14 10.64
C TYR A 5 -31.29 2.36 9.15
N ASN A 6 -30.83 1.32 8.45
CA ASN A 6 -30.64 1.36 6.99
C ASN A 6 -31.96 1.49 6.21
N THR A 7 -33.04 0.94 6.75
CA THR A 7 -34.38 1.11 6.15
C THR A 7 -34.89 2.55 6.36
N ILE A 8 -34.66 3.11 7.54
CA ILE A 8 -35.11 4.46 7.91
C ILE A 8 -34.29 5.55 7.21
N SER A 9 -33.00 5.33 6.98
CA SER A 9 -32.15 6.28 6.25
C SER A 9 -32.51 6.38 4.77
N GLY A 10 -33.27 5.42 4.24
CA GLY A 10 -33.51 5.28 2.80
C GLY A 10 -32.25 4.88 2.02
N VAL A 11 -31.21 4.44 2.74
CA VAL A 11 -29.88 4.14 2.23
C VAL A 11 -29.51 2.74 2.68
N GLY A 12 -29.37 1.82 1.73
CA GLY A 12 -29.04 0.44 2.06
C GLY A 12 -29.49 -0.56 1.01
N LEU A 13 -29.34 -1.83 1.37
CA LEU A 13 -29.96 -2.95 0.67
C LEU A 13 -31.45 -3.04 1.08
N GLY A 14 -32.25 -3.71 0.26
CA GLY A 14 -33.65 -3.97 0.61
C GLY A 14 -33.77 -4.76 1.92
N ARG A 15 -34.87 -4.60 2.67
CA ARG A 15 -35.08 -5.30 3.96
C ARG A 15 -34.87 -6.81 3.87
N GLU A 16 -35.38 -7.44 2.82
CA GLU A 16 -35.24 -8.88 2.60
C GLU A 16 -33.78 -9.27 2.32
N GLU A 17 -33.10 -8.51 1.46
CA GLU A 17 -31.68 -8.74 1.14
C GLU A 17 -30.82 -8.61 2.40
N MET A 18 -31.04 -7.56 3.20
CA MET A 18 -30.29 -7.36 4.44
C MET A 18 -30.52 -8.47 5.48
N HIS A 19 -31.74 -9.02 5.55
CA HIS A 19 -32.02 -10.17 6.42
C HIS A 19 -31.26 -11.42 5.97
N ARG A 20 -31.17 -11.66 4.65
CA ARG A 20 -30.37 -12.77 4.11
C ARG A 20 -28.87 -12.57 4.37
N VAL A 21 -28.36 -11.35 4.20
CA VAL A 21 -26.97 -11.01 4.53
C VAL A 21 -26.70 -11.25 6.01
N PHE A 22 -27.62 -10.86 6.90
CA PHE A 22 -27.48 -11.11 8.34
C PHE A 22 -27.33 -12.60 8.67
N LEU A 23 -28.15 -13.46 8.05
CA LEU A 23 -28.04 -14.91 8.24
C LEU A 23 -26.72 -15.46 7.68
N ALA A 24 -26.28 -14.98 6.52
CA ALA A 24 -25.01 -15.38 5.92
C ALA A 24 -23.79 -14.95 6.77
N LEU A 25 -23.84 -13.79 7.42
CA LEU A 25 -22.80 -13.34 8.35
C LEU A 25 -22.78 -14.16 9.64
N LYS A 26 -23.94 -14.56 10.14
CA LYS A 26 -24.00 -15.46 11.29
C LYS A 26 -23.31 -16.79 10.99
N GLN A 27 -23.57 -17.35 9.80
CA GLN A 27 -22.87 -18.55 9.33
C GLN A 27 -21.36 -18.33 9.18
N LEU A 28 -20.93 -17.14 8.73
CA LEU A 28 -19.51 -16.78 8.67
C LEU A 28 -18.87 -16.77 10.06
N VAL A 29 -19.49 -16.11 11.03
CA VAL A 29 -19.00 -16.05 12.42
C VAL A 29 -18.87 -17.45 13.01
N ASP A 30 -19.89 -18.30 12.82
CA ASP A 30 -19.90 -19.66 13.36
C ASP A 30 -18.86 -20.58 12.66
N SER A 31 -18.53 -20.32 11.39
CA SER A 31 -17.59 -21.16 10.61
C SER A 31 -16.13 -20.74 10.76
N GLN A 32 -15.85 -19.45 10.88
CA GLN A 32 -14.50 -18.88 11.00
C GLN A 32 -14.14 -18.50 12.44
N CYS A 33 -15.02 -18.76 13.42
CA CYS A 33 -14.81 -18.46 14.85
C CYS A 33 -14.43 -16.98 15.12
N LEU A 34 -15.01 -16.04 14.38
CA LEU A 34 -14.68 -14.61 14.49
C LEU A 34 -15.19 -14.03 15.83
N LEU A 35 -14.36 -13.21 16.48
CA LEU A 35 -14.73 -12.49 17.71
C LEU A 35 -15.75 -11.39 17.38
N ARG A 36 -15.46 -10.60 16.35
CA ARG A 36 -16.32 -9.51 15.86
C ARG A 36 -16.51 -9.68 14.36
N CYS A 37 -17.74 -9.51 13.91
CA CYS A 37 -18.05 -9.47 12.48
C CYS A 37 -19.04 -8.36 12.18
N ARG A 38 -18.70 -7.56 11.18
CA ARG A 38 -19.47 -6.41 10.72
C ARG A 38 -19.71 -6.54 9.23
N PHE A 39 -20.92 -6.19 8.79
CA PHE A 39 -21.17 -5.98 7.38
C PHE A 39 -20.52 -4.66 6.95
N TRP A 40 -19.50 -4.74 6.09
CA TRP A 40 -18.81 -3.56 5.57
C TRP A 40 -19.63 -2.89 4.47
N GLY A 41 -20.16 -3.69 3.54
CA GLY A 41 -20.89 -3.13 2.41
C GLY A 41 -21.04 -4.04 1.20
N LYS A 42 -21.43 -3.44 0.08
CA LYS A 42 -21.59 -4.07 -1.24
C LYS A 42 -20.85 -3.28 -2.31
N ILE A 43 -20.02 -3.97 -3.08
CA ILE A 43 -19.33 -3.42 -4.24
C ILE A 43 -19.96 -3.99 -5.51
N PHE A 44 -20.28 -3.11 -6.46
CA PHE A 44 -20.85 -3.51 -7.74
C PHE A 44 -19.76 -3.93 -8.72
N GLY A 45 -20.03 -5.02 -9.44
CA GLY A 45 -19.22 -5.48 -10.54
C GLY A 45 -20.04 -5.65 -11.82
N THR A 46 -19.35 -5.80 -12.95
CA THR A 46 -19.99 -5.90 -14.27
C THR A 46 -20.72 -7.22 -14.49
N HIS A 47 -20.22 -8.32 -13.92
CA HIS A 47 -20.86 -9.65 -13.99
C HIS A 47 -21.46 -10.10 -12.68
N SER A 48 -20.84 -9.77 -11.55
CA SER A 48 -21.35 -10.12 -10.22
C SER A 48 -20.92 -9.07 -9.19
N ASN A 49 -21.71 -8.95 -8.12
CA ASN A 49 -21.42 -8.01 -7.03
C ASN A 49 -20.65 -8.73 -5.92
N TYR A 50 -19.98 -7.95 -5.08
CA TYR A 50 -19.33 -8.45 -3.87
C TYR A 50 -20.04 -7.91 -2.64
N LEU A 51 -20.49 -8.80 -1.77
CA LEU A 51 -20.84 -8.51 -0.39
C LEU A 51 -19.57 -8.66 0.44
N VAL A 52 -19.27 -7.66 1.26
CA VAL A 52 -18.04 -7.60 2.04
C VAL A 52 -18.38 -7.65 3.53
N ALA A 53 -17.73 -8.56 4.24
CA ALA A 53 -17.72 -8.65 5.69
C ALA A 53 -16.34 -8.28 6.22
N GLU A 54 -16.33 -7.52 7.29
CA GLU A 54 -15.14 -7.18 8.08
C GLU A 54 -15.16 -8.07 9.34
N GLY A 55 -14.08 -8.78 9.58
CA GLY A 55 -13.92 -9.74 10.65
C GLY A 55 -12.68 -9.45 11.50
N GLU A 56 -12.80 -9.70 12.78
CA GLU A 56 -11.74 -9.62 13.77
C GLU A 56 -11.67 -10.97 14.49
N TYR A 57 -10.49 -11.57 14.51
CA TYR A 57 -10.24 -12.80 15.26
C TYR A 57 -9.93 -12.48 16.71
N ARG A 58 -9.94 -13.51 17.55
CA ARG A 58 -9.41 -13.42 18.91
C ARG A 58 -7.87 -13.46 18.83
N GLU A 59 -7.19 -12.69 19.67
CA GLU A 59 -5.72 -12.75 19.78
C GLU A 59 -5.23 -14.20 19.92
N GLY A 60 -4.35 -14.63 19.00
CA GLY A 60 -3.78 -15.99 18.93
C GLY A 60 -4.59 -17.03 18.14
N GLU A 61 -5.75 -16.68 17.57
CA GLU A 61 -6.52 -17.55 16.67
C GLU A 61 -6.59 -16.91 15.26
N GLY A 62 -6.32 -17.67 14.19
CA GLY A 62 -6.35 -17.18 12.81
C GLY A 62 -4.97 -16.93 12.15
N GLU A 63 -3.90 -17.25 12.88
CA GLU A 63 -2.49 -17.17 12.43
C GLU A 63 -2.10 -18.30 11.43
N GLU A 64 -2.89 -19.37 11.33
CA GLU A 64 -2.42 -20.63 10.71
C GLU A 64 -2.61 -20.76 9.18
N GLU A 65 -3.13 -19.76 8.45
CA GLU A 65 -3.43 -19.92 7.01
C GLU A 65 -2.76 -18.92 6.05
N GLU A 66 -1.78 -18.14 6.48
CA GLU A 66 -0.80 -17.62 5.53
C GLU A 66 0.36 -18.59 5.46
N GLY A 67 0.12 -19.70 4.74
CA GLY A 67 1.20 -20.50 4.22
C GLY A 67 2.16 -19.56 3.52
N THR A 68 3.39 -19.49 4.02
CA THR A 68 4.60 -19.04 3.34
C THR A 68 4.26 -18.55 1.93
N GLU A 69 4.03 -17.24 1.78
CA GLU A 69 4.33 -16.61 0.50
C GLU A 69 5.83 -16.85 0.36
N THR A 70 6.15 -17.99 -0.25
CA THR A 70 7.42 -18.22 -0.90
C THR A 70 7.61 -16.94 -1.70
N HIS A 71 8.56 -16.13 -1.27
CA HIS A 71 9.36 -15.36 -2.18
C HIS A 71 9.87 -16.35 -3.24
N GLU A 72 9.02 -16.67 -4.21
CA GLU A 72 9.44 -16.94 -5.57
C GLU A 72 9.81 -15.56 -6.13
N ASP A 73 10.84 -14.96 -5.52
CA ASP A 73 11.80 -14.22 -6.31
C ASP A 73 12.29 -15.27 -7.32
N GLU A 74 11.69 -15.27 -8.50
CA GLU A 74 12.37 -15.75 -9.70
C GLU A 74 13.55 -14.79 -9.95
N GLU A 75 14.50 -14.73 -9.02
CA GLU A 75 15.91 -14.63 -9.34
C GLU A 75 16.25 -15.92 -10.07
N ARG A 76 15.83 -15.97 -11.34
CA ARG A 76 16.53 -16.76 -12.32
C ARG A 76 17.87 -16.07 -12.51
N GLU A 77 18.78 -16.26 -11.54
CA GLU A 77 20.20 -16.26 -11.83
C GLU A 77 20.38 -17.35 -12.90
N GLU A 78 20.34 -16.94 -14.16
CA GLU A 78 21.02 -17.71 -15.18
C GLU A 78 22.48 -17.74 -14.74
N GLU A 79 22.89 -18.84 -14.10
CA GLU A 79 24.31 -19.19 -14.01
C GLU A 79 24.88 -19.00 -15.43
N PRO A 80 25.89 -18.12 -15.60
CA PRO A 80 26.56 -18.04 -16.89
C PRO A 80 27.17 -19.41 -17.10
N ARG A 81 26.68 -20.15 -18.10
CA ARG A 81 27.40 -21.29 -18.63
C ARG A 81 28.76 -20.76 -19.06
N GLU A 82 29.81 -21.16 -18.33
CA GLU A 82 31.19 -20.99 -18.75
C GLU A 82 31.42 -21.83 -20.00
N ASP A 83 30.98 -21.33 -21.16
CA ASP A 83 31.58 -21.71 -22.42
C ASP A 83 32.95 -21.04 -22.45
N LYS A 84 33.96 -21.77 -21.95
CA LYS A 84 35.37 -21.49 -22.21
C LYS A 84 35.64 -21.75 -23.69
N ASP A 85 35.23 -20.82 -24.54
CA ASP A 85 35.82 -20.67 -25.87
C ASP A 85 36.82 -19.52 -25.79
N GLU A 86 38.10 -19.90 -25.86
CA GLU A 86 39.27 -19.03 -25.98
C GLU A 86 39.10 -18.12 -27.21
N THR A 87 38.49 -16.96 -27.02
CA THR A 87 38.64 -15.81 -27.92
C THR A 87 38.93 -14.58 -27.06
N GLU A 88 40.12 -14.56 -26.48
CA GLU A 88 40.73 -13.33 -25.97
C GLU A 88 40.74 -12.31 -27.12
N LEU A 89 39.93 -11.23 -27.02
CA LEU A 89 40.09 -9.91 -27.67
C LEU A 89 38.81 -9.03 -27.70
N ALA A 90 37.73 -9.34 -26.97
CA ALA A 90 36.60 -8.41 -26.84
C ALA A 90 36.19 -8.23 -25.37
N ASP A 91 36.32 -7.01 -24.84
CA ASP A 91 35.86 -6.66 -23.51
C ASP A 91 34.36 -7.00 -23.36
N PRO A 92 33.93 -7.65 -22.26
CA PRO A 92 32.53 -7.94 -22.03
C PRO A 92 31.73 -6.63 -21.94
N PRO A 93 30.48 -6.60 -22.43
CA PRO A 93 29.65 -5.40 -22.35
C PRO A 93 29.45 -4.98 -20.89
N PRO A 94 29.40 -3.67 -20.59
CA PRO A 94 29.23 -3.18 -19.22
C PRO A 94 27.90 -3.68 -18.64
N LYS A 95 27.97 -4.29 -17.44
CA LYS A 95 26.79 -4.72 -16.70
C LYS A 95 26.11 -3.50 -16.08
N SER A 96 24.78 -3.42 -16.21
CA SER A 96 24.00 -2.34 -15.57
C SER A 96 24.19 -2.36 -14.05
N THR A 97 24.55 -1.22 -13.47
CA THR A 97 24.65 -1.01 -12.02
C THR A 97 23.34 -0.55 -11.40
N TYR A 98 22.26 -0.43 -12.19
CA TYR A 98 20.96 0.03 -11.71
C TYR A 98 20.32 -0.99 -10.77
N LYS A 99 20.13 -0.61 -9.51
CA LYS A 99 19.30 -1.33 -8.54
C LYS A 99 17.97 -0.58 -8.38
N PRO A 100 16.80 -1.25 -8.53
CA PRO A 100 15.53 -0.60 -8.25
C PRO A 100 15.48 -0.18 -6.78
N PRO A 101 14.77 0.91 -6.45
CA PRO A 101 14.60 1.31 -5.06
C PRO A 101 13.90 0.20 -4.28
N PRO A 102 14.32 -0.06 -3.02
CA PRO A 102 13.74 -1.11 -2.20
C PRO A 102 12.23 -0.92 -2.03
N PRO A 103 11.43 -2.00 -2.08
CA PRO A 103 9.99 -1.90 -1.90
C PRO A 103 9.65 -1.49 -0.46
N VAL A 104 8.59 -0.70 -0.30
CA VAL A 104 8.06 -0.36 1.03
C VAL A 104 7.53 -1.64 1.70
N PRO A 105 7.95 -1.96 2.93
CA PRO A 105 7.54 -3.17 3.62
C PRO A 105 6.03 -3.17 3.93
N LYS A 106 5.43 -4.36 3.85
CA LYS A 106 4.02 -4.64 4.17
C LYS A 106 3.79 -4.46 5.68
N GLU A 107 2.62 -3.94 6.05
CA GLU A 107 2.22 -3.87 7.46
C GLU A 107 1.80 -5.24 7.98
N GLU A 108 2.22 -5.55 9.21
CA GLU A 108 1.95 -6.82 9.89
C GLU A 108 0.45 -7.08 10.07
N ASN A 109 0.12 -8.35 10.32
CA ASN A 109 -1.23 -8.76 10.69
C ASN A 109 -1.72 -7.96 11.91
N HIS A 110 -2.97 -7.52 11.85
CA HIS A 110 -3.64 -6.77 12.92
C HIS A 110 -3.13 -5.34 13.16
N THR A 111 -2.24 -4.83 12.32
CA THR A 111 -1.70 -3.46 12.42
C THR A 111 -2.10 -2.60 11.22
N GLY A 112 -2.35 -1.31 11.46
CA GLY A 112 -2.61 -0.30 10.43
C GLY A 112 -3.71 -0.69 9.43
N VAL A 113 -3.35 -0.78 8.15
CA VAL A 113 -4.24 -1.13 7.04
C VAL A 113 -4.67 -2.60 7.08
N ASN A 114 -3.88 -3.48 7.70
CA ASN A 114 -4.15 -4.91 7.87
C ASN A 114 -4.76 -5.26 9.24
N LYS A 115 -5.31 -4.26 9.95
CA LYS A 115 -6.01 -4.44 11.24
C LYS A 115 -7.15 -5.47 11.20
N TYR A 116 -7.98 -5.41 10.15
CA TYR A 116 -9.14 -6.30 10.00
C TYR A 116 -8.96 -7.26 8.83
N THR A 117 -9.53 -8.46 9.00
CA THR A 117 -9.63 -9.45 7.91
C THR A 117 -10.94 -9.24 7.16
N TYR A 118 -10.88 -9.25 5.83
CA TYR A 118 -12.06 -9.06 4.99
C TYR A 118 -12.46 -10.36 4.31
N PHE A 119 -13.76 -10.62 4.29
CA PHE A 119 -14.35 -11.76 3.59
C PHE A 119 -15.35 -11.27 2.54
N VAL A 120 -15.39 -11.96 1.41
CA VAL A 120 -16.25 -11.60 0.29
C VAL A 120 -17.14 -12.76 -0.14
N CYS A 121 -18.33 -12.41 -0.60
CA CYS A 121 -19.35 -13.35 -1.04
C CYS A 121 -20.16 -12.73 -2.18
N HIS A 122 -20.50 -13.48 -3.22
CA HIS A 122 -21.26 -12.94 -4.35
C HIS A 122 -22.74 -12.74 -4.05
N GLU A 123 -23.34 -13.72 -3.37
CA GLU A 123 -24.75 -13.74 -3.01
C GLU A 123 -24.95 -14.31 -1.60
N PRO A 124 -25.93 -13.82 -0.82
CA PRO A 124 -26.15 -14.34 0.52
C PRO A 124 -26.41 -15.85 0.52
N GLY A 125 -25.56 -16.61 1.22
CA GLY A 125 -25.64 -18.08 1.30
C GLY A 125 -24.61 -18.83 0.45
N MET A 126 -23.85 -18.14 -0.41
CA MET A 126 -22.64 -18.68 -1.03
C MET A 126 -21.50 -18.74 0.00
N PRO A 127 -20.46 -19.57 -0.22
CA PRO A 127 -19.29 -19.58 0.65
C PRO A 127 -18.60 -18.22 0.66
N TRP A 128 -18.08 -17.85 1.83
CA TRP A 128 -17.26 -16.66 2.00
C TRP A 128 -15.81 -16.97 1.66
N VAL A 129 -15.19 -16.09 0.88
CA VAL A 129 -13.77 -16.17 0.51
C VAL A 129 -13.01 -15.10 1.28
N ARG A 130 -11.95 -15.49 2.00
CA ARG A 130 -11.05 -14.55 2.68
C ARG A 130 -10.24 -13.78 1.63
N LEU A 131 -10.18 -12.46 1.76
CA LEU A 131 -9.31 -11.63 0.93
C LEU A 131 -7.87 -11.67 1.46
N PRO A 132 -6.87 -11.58 0.57
CA PRO A 132 -5.47 -11.49 0.99
C PRO A 132 -5.22 -10.17 1.74
N MET A 133 -4.10 -10.12 2.45
CA MET A 133 -3.59 -8.84 2.98
C MET A 133 -3.21 -7.88 1.85
N VAL A 134 -3.18 -6.58 2.18
CA VAL A 134 -2.78 -5.54 1.23
C VAL A 134 -1.34 -5.12 1.45
N THR A 135 -0.63 -4.83 0.34
CA THR A 135 0.70 -4.22 0.37
C THR A 135 0.64 -2.73 0.01
N PRO A 136 1.60 -1.91 0.48
CA PRO A 136 1.64 -0.47 0.15
C PRO A 136 1.68 -0.23 -1.37
N ALA A 137 2.45 -1.04 -2.11
CA ALA A 137 2.54 -0.99 -3.56
C ALA A 137 1.17 -1.15 -4.25
N GLN A 138 0.33 -2.07 -3.76
CA GLN A 138 -1.04 -2.24 -4.26
C GLN A 138 -1.88 -0.99 -4.03
N ILE A 139 -1.77 -0.35 -2.85
CA ILE A 139 -2.53 0.86 -2.54
C ILE A 139 -2.10 2.03 -3.42
N THR A 140 -0.79 2.24 -3.57
CA THR A 140 -0.22 3.33 -4.37
C THR A 140 -0.62 3.21 -5.84
N VAL A 141 -0.56 2.01 -6.42
CA VAL A 141 -1.02 1.80 -7.80
C VAL A 141 -2.55 1.93 -7.88
N ALA A 142 -3.31 1.41 -6.91
CA ALA A 142 -4.76 1.55 -6.86
C ALA A 142 -5.22 3.01 -6.83
N GLN A 143 -4.43 3.91 -6.22
CA GLN A 143 -4.70 5.35 -6.22
C GLN A 143 -4.64 5.99 -7.60
N GLN A 144 -3.79 5.44 -8.48
CA GLN A 144 -3.54 5.97 -9.82
C GLN A 144 -4.49 5.40 -10.88
N ILE A 145 -5.09 4.23 -10.64
CA ILE A 145 -5.91 3.53 -11.65
C ILE A 145 -7.41 3.65 -11.36
N ARG A 146 -8.23 3.69 -12.43
CA ARG A 146 -9.70 3.58 -12.36
C ARG A 146 -10.18 2.38 -13.16
N ARG A 147 -10.56 1.30 -12.48
CA ARG A 147 -11.12 0.08 -13.06
C ARG A 147 -12.45 -0.29 -12.39
N PHE A 148 -13.39 -0.78 -13.19
CA PHE A 148 -14.60 -1.41 -12.64
C PHE A 148 -14.29 -2.86 -12.30
N PHE A 149 -14.90 -3.35 -11.22
CA PHE A 149 -14.82 -4.76 -10.83
C PHE A 149 -15.57 -5.64 -11.81
N THR A 150 -15.04 -6.83 -12.10
CA THR A 150 -15.73 -7.79 -12.96
C THR A 150 -16.69 -8.68 -12.18
N GLY A 151 -16.42 -8.93 -10.90
CA GLY A 151 -17.14 -9.93 -10.09
C GLY A 151 -16.44 -11.29 -10.05
N ARG A 152 -15.22 -11.40 -10.59
CA ARG A 152 -14.36 -12.59 -10.48
C ARG A 152 -13.08 -12.22 -9.76
N LEU A 153 -12.81 -12.86 -8.62
CA LEU A 153 -11.65 -12.55 -7.77
C LEU A 153 -10.31 -12.82 -8.47
N ASP A 154 -10.25 -13.84 -9.33
CA ASP A 154 -9.02 -14.22 -10.03
C ASP A 154 -8.79 -13.44 -11.35
N ALA A 155 -9.64 -12.48 -11.68
CA ALA A 155 -9.48 -11.72 -12.93
C ALA A 155 -8.24 -10.82 -12.87
N PRO A 156 -7.44 -10.75 -13.95
CA PRO A 156 -6.28 -9.87 -14.00
C PRO A 156 -6.71 -8.39 -14.11
N VAL A 157 -6.02 -7.53 -13.35
CA VAL A 157 -6.26 -6.07 -13.38
C VAL A 157 -5.35 -5.45 -14.43
N VAL A 158 -5.85 -5.34 -15.67
CA VAL A 158 -5.09 -4.74 -16.77
C VAL A 158 -5.09 -3.22 -16.59
N SER A 159 -3.98 -2.62 -16.18
CA SER A 159 -3.86 -1.16 -16.00
C SER A 159 -2.46 -0.64 -16.32
N TYR A 160 -2.36 0.69 -16.46
CA TYR A 160 -1.11 1.41 -16.43
C TYR A 160 -1.20 2.50 -15.34
N PRO A 161 -0.33 2.50 -14.32
CA PRO A 161 0.74 1.53 -14.06
C PRO A 161 0.23 0.09 -13.84
N PRO A 162 1.07 -0.95 -14.07
CA PRO A 162 0.72 -2.34 -13.81
C PRO A 162 0.35 -2.56 -12.35
N PHE A 163 -0.80 -3.18 -12.10
CA PHE A 163 -1.24 -3.47 -10.74
C PHE A 163 -0.62 -4.78 -10.22
N PRO A 164 0.05 -4.79 -9.06
CA PRO A 164 0.67 -5.99 -8.49
C PRO A 164 -0.37 -6.89 -7.82
N GLY A 165 -1.06 -7.70 -8.62
CA GLY A 165 -2.02 -8.71 -8.16
C GLY A 165 -3.23 -8.88 -9.07
N ASN A 166 -4.22 -9.64 -8.60
CA ASN A 166 -5.49 -9.86 -9.30
C ASN A 166 -6.61 -8.95 -8.75
N GLU A 167 -7.86 -9.20 -9.17
CA GLU A 167 -9.03 -8.45 -8.73
C GLU A 167 -9.28 -8.57 -7.21
N ALA A 168 -8.92 -9.68 -6.56
CA ALA A 168 -9.00 -9.83 -5.10
C ALA A 168 -8.08 -8.84 -4.37
N ASN A 169 -6.83 -8.71 -4.81
CA ASN A 169 -5.89 -7.72 -4.27
C ASN A 169 -6.38 -6.29 -4.54
N TYR A 170 -6.91 -6.01 -5.73
CA TYR A 170 -7.46 -4.69 -6.06
C TYR A 170 -8.70 -4.36 -5.21
N LEU A 171 -9.58 -5.33 -5.00
CA LEU A 171 -10.76 -5.21 -4.15
C LEU A 171 -10.35 -4.89 -2.71
N ARG A 172 -9.36 -5.63 -2.17
CA ARG A 172 -8.79 -5.39 -0.85
C ARG A 172 -8.18 -3.98 -0.73
N ALA A 173 -7.44 -3.52 -1.75
CA ALA A 173 -6.86 -2.18 -1.77
C ALA A 173 -7.94 -1.09 -1.82
N GLN A 174 -9.03 -1.29 -2.59
CA GLN A 174 -10.16 -0.34 -2.59
C GLN A 174 -10.90 -0.31 -1.26
N ILE A 175 -11.09 -1.47 -0.61
CA ILE A 175 -11.69 -1.55 0.73
C ILE A 175 -10.86 -0.77 1.74
N ALA A 176 -9.53 -0.93 1.74
CA ALA A 176 -8.61 -0.17 2.60
C ALA A 176 -8.80 1.35 2.42
N ARG A 177 -8.74 1.81 1.17
CA ARG A 177 -8.87 3.24 0.82
C ARG A 177 -10.24 3.82 1.22
N ILE A 178 -11.31 3.09 0.98
CA ILE A 178 -12.66 3.54 1.32
C ILE A 178 -12.81 3.58 2.84
N SER A 179 -12.36 2.55 3.55
CA SER A 179 -12.48 2.48 5.01
C SER A 179 -11.74 3.62 5.70
N ALA A 180 -10.49 3.86 5.31
CA ALA A 180 -9.67 4.95 5.85
C ALA A 180 -10.26 6.35 5.60
N CYS A 181 -11.02 6.55 4.52
CA CYS A 181 -11.62 7.86 4.21
C CYS A 181 -13.06 8.04 4.71
N THR A 182 -13.78 6.96 5.04
CA THR A 182 -15.25 7.03 5.21
C THR A 182 -15.76 6.46 6.52
N HIS A 183 -14.90 5.77 7.29
CA HIS A 183 -15.30 5.26 8.58
C HIS A 183 -15.25 6.36 9.64
N VAL A 184 -16.45 6.85 9.96
CA VAL A 184 -16.66 7.95 10.90
C VAL A 184 -17.52 7.53 12.08
N SER A 185 -17.42 8.25 13.18
CA SER A 185 -18.22 8.06 14.40
C SER A 185 -18.64 9.42 14.98
N PRO A 186 -19.70 9.47 15.80
CA PRO A 186 -20.03 10.67 16.56
C PRO A 186 -18.89 11.08 17.49
N LEU A 187 -18.66 12.38 17.64
CA LEU A 187 -17.67 12.94 18.55
C LEU A 187 -17.92 12.45 19.99
N GLY A 188 -16.87 11.98 20.65
CA GLY A 188 -16.94 11.47 22.02
C GLY A 188 -17.51 10.05 22.17
N PHE A 189 -17.84 9.37 21.06
CA PHE A 189 -18.17 7.94 21.10
C PHE A 189 -16.96 7.09 21.44
N TYR A 190 -15.80 7.40 20.83
CA TYR A 190 -14.51 6.80 21.16
C TYR A 190 -13.64 7.80 21.95
N GLN A 191 -12.78 7.27 22.81
CA GLN A 191 -11.79 8.02 23.57
C GLN A 191 -10.44 7.29 23.53
N PHE A 192 -9.34 8.01 23.68
CA PHE A 192 -8.03 7.40 23.87
C PHE A 192 -7.93 6.82 25.29
N GLY A 193 -7.27 5.66 25.44
CA GLY A 193 -7.05 5.03 26.74
C GLY A 193 -6.17 5.89 27.66
N GLU A 194 -6.39 5.82 28.98
CA GLU A 194 -5.66 6.64 29.97
C GLU A 194 -4.17 6.28 30.10
N ASP A 195 -3.76 5.08 29.66
CA ASP A 195 -2.38 4.57 29.76
C ASP A 195 -1.49 4.96 28.55
N GLU A 196 -2.04 5.55 27.50
CA GLU A 196 -1.25 6.14 26.40
C GLU A 196 -0.83 7.56 26.80
N GLY A 197 0.23 7.61 27.60
CA GLY A 197 0.84 8.82 28.15
C GLY A 197 1.18 9.89 27.11
N GLU A 198 1.50 11.08 27.64
CA GLU A 198 1.88 12.32 26.97
C GLU A 198 3.18 12.22 26.12
N ASP A 199 3.37 11.16 25.33
CA ASP A 199 4.37 11.12 24.28
C ASP A 199 3.69 11.56 22.98
N ASP A 200 4.34 12.45 22.22
CA ASP A 200 3.91 12.97 20.91
C ASP A 200 3.89 11.88 19.80
N GLY A 201 3.69 10.62 20.18
CA GLY A 201 3.47 9.48 19.29
C GLY A 201 2.06 9.48 18.71
N LEU A 202 1.94 8.94 17.48
CA LEU A 202 0.66 8.76 16.81
C LEU A 202 -0.19 7.74 17.60
N ARG A 203 -1.11 8.23 18.44
CA ARG A 203 -2.08 7.38 19.15
C ARG A 203 -2.84 6.51 18.14
N ASP A 204 -2.66 5.22 18.23
CA ASP A 204 -3.12 4.22 17.26
C ASP A 204 -4.29 3.37 17.78
N SER A 205 -4.54 3.40 19.10
CA SER A 205 -5.62 2.69 19.77
C SER A 205 -6.71 3.63 20.31
N TYR A 206 -7.92 3.10 20.50
CA TYR A 206 -9.06 3.82 21.05
C TYR A 206 -10.05 2.86 21.71
N GLU A 207 -10.81 3.36 22.67
CA GLU A 207 -11.81 2.61 23.44
C GLU A 207 -13.21 3.22 23.32
N GLU A 208 -14.24 2.38 23.42
CA GLU A 208 -15.63 2.85 23.47
C GLU A 208 -15.90 3.59 24.78
N ASN A 209 -16.39 4.83 24.70
CA ASN A 209 -16.72 5.63 25.87
C ASN A 209 -18.04 5.13 26.51
N PRO A 210 -18.01 4.53 27.73
CA PRO A 210 -19.22 4.01 28.37
C PRO A 210 -20.22 5.12 28.74
N ASN A 211 -19.73 6.36 28.91
CA ASN A 211 -20.50 7.53 29.33
C ASN A 211 -21.10 8.30 28.15
N PHE A 212 -20.95 7.82 26.91
CA PHE A 212 -21.54 8.49 25.75
C PHE A 212 -23.08 8.46 25.80
N GLU A 213 -23.71 9.62 25.89
CA GLU A 213 -25.18 9.76 25.98
C GLU A 213 -25.87 9.85 24.61
N GLY A 214 -25.09 10.05 23.53
CA GLY A 214 -25.63 10.34 22.21
C GLY A 214 -25.75 11.84 21.94
N ILE A 215 -25.55 12.22 20.67
CA ILE A 215 -25.72 13.59 20.20
C ILE A 215 -27.09 13.69 19.52
N HIS A 216 -27.76 14.83 19.68
CA HIS A 216 -29.06 15.04 19.06
C HIS A 216 -28.97 15.04 17.52
N VAL A 217 -29.93 14.38 16.88
CA VAL A 217 -29.91 14.13 15.42
C VAL A 217 -29.85 15.41 14.60
N ASN A 218 -30.53 16.48 15.02
CA ASN A 218 -30.49 17.77 14.31
C ASN A 218 -29.10 18.40 14.36
N GLU A 219 -28.43 18.34 15.51
CA GLU A 219 -27.09 18.90 15.68
C GLU A 219 -26.09 18.15 14.79
N MET A 220 -26.18 16.81 14.78
CA MET A 220 -25.38 15.93 13.93
C MET A 220 -25.60 16.19 12.42
N ALA A 221 -26.79 16.63 12.03
CA ALA A 221 -27.11 16.95 10.64
C ALA A 221 -26.66 18.36 10.23
N GLU A 222 -26.52 19.29 11.17
CA GLU A 222 -26.12 20.68 10.90
C GLU A 222 -24.61 20.89 11.01
N SER A 223 -23.91 20.13 11.86
CA SER A 223 -22.50 20.34 12.16
C SER A 223 -21.64 19.12 11.85
N LEU A 224 -20.74 19.28 10.88
CA LEU A 224 -19.72 18.26 10.55
C LEU A 224 -18.64 18.11 11.64
N ASN A 225 -18.52 19.07 12.57
CA ASN A 225 -17.59 18.99 13.71
C ASN A 225 -17.94 17.84 14.67
N LEU A 226 -19.18 17.35 14.63
CA LEU A 226 -19.68 16.32 15.52
C LEU A 226 -19.44 14.91 14.97
N TRP A 227 -18.80 14.81 13.81
CA TRP A 227 -18.37 13.56 13.20
C TRP A 227 -16.85 13.54 13.15
N VAL A 228 -16.26 12.42 13.53
CA VAL A 228 -14.81 12.23 13.57
C VAL A 228 -14.41 10.94 12.85
N HIS A 229 -13.23 10.93 12.23
CA HIS A 229 -12.66 9.70 11.65
C HIS A 229 -12.10 8.80 12.76
N HIS A 230 -12.47 7.51 12.77
CA HIS A 230 -11.94 6.54 13.74
C HIS A 230 -11.06 5.45 13.11
N VAL A 231 -10.73 5.59 11.83
CA VAL A 231 -9.77 4.72 11.14
C VAL A 231 -8.57 5.59 10.75
N GLN A 232 -7.37 5.01 10.87
CA GLN A 232 -6.12 5.72 10.56
C GLN A 232 -6.09 6.13 9.08
N HIS A 233 -5.49 7.30 8.84
CA HIS A 233 -5.29 7.80 7.49
C HIS A 233 -4.20 7.00 6.76
N ILE A 234 -4.43 6.71 5.48
CA ILE A 234 -3.41 6.06 4.63
C ILE A 234 -2.60 7.15 3.92
N LEU A 235 -1.30 7.18 4.20
CA LEU A 235 -0.33 8.12 3.64
C LEU A 235 -0.12 7.89 2.13
N THR A 236 0.56 8.82 1.46
CA THR A 236 0.89 8.68 0.03
C THR A 236 1.83 7.52 -0.24
N GLN A 237 2.64 7.13 0.75
CA GLN A 237 3.43 5.90 0.74
C GLN A 237 2.57 4.60 0.66
N GLY A 238 1.29 4.64 1.04
CA GLY A 238 0.42 3.46 1.08
C GLY A 238 0.43 2.71 2.42
N ARG A 239 0.92 3.34 3.49
CA ARG A 239 0.92 2.85 4.88
C ARG A 239 0.17 3.80 5.80
N CYS A 240 -0.20 3.36 6.99
CA CYS A 240 -0.73 4.26 8.03
C CYS A 240 0.40 4.95 8.79
N VAL A 241 1.53 4.27 8.95
CA VAL A 241 2.74 4.80 9.61
C VAL A 241 3.85 4.92 8.58
N TRP A 242 4.43 6.12 8.49
CA TRP A 242 5.52 6.40 7.56
C TRP A 242 6.77 5.60 7.92
N VAL A 243 7.43 5.03 6.91
CA VAL A 243 8.72 4.35 7.07
C VAL A 243 9.74 4.91 6.09
N ASN A 244 10.92 5.23 6.62
CA ASN A 244 12.03 5.61 5.78
C ASN A 244 12.67 4.35 5.16
N VAL A 245 12.54 4.17 3.85
CA VAL A 245 13.11 3.01 3.14
C VAL A 245 14.59 3.19 2.81
N THR A 246 15.14 4.42 2.87
CA THR A 246 16.57 4.67 2.61
C THR A 246 17.45 4.41 3.83
N LYS A 247 16.88 4.45 5.03
CA LYS A 247 17.53 3.98 6.25
C LYS A 247 17.42 2.46 6.29
N LYS A 248 18.48 1.74 5.91
CA LYS A 248 18.60 0.30 6.17
C LYS A 248 18.19 0.02 7.62
N SER A 249 17.30 -0.94 7.83
CA SER A 249 17.02 -1.45 9.18
C SER A 249 18.32 -1.93 9.81
N ALA A 250 18.51 -1.66 11.10
CA ALA A 250 19.73 -2.00 11.82
C ALA A 250 20.04 -3.52 11.90
N ASP A 251 19.15 -4.37 11.40
CA ASP A 251 19.30 -5.84 11.39
C ASP A 251 20.01 -6.42 10.15
N ASP A 252 20.33 -5.60 9.13
CA ASP A 252 21.03 -6.00 7.89
C ASP A 252 22.47 -5.45 7.80
N VAL A 253 23.10 -5.21 8.96
CA VAL A 253 24.52 -4.88 9.02
C VAL A 253 25.31 -6.19 8.98
N ASP A 254 25.62 -6.66 7.76
CA ASP A 254 26.76 -7.54 7.55
C ASP A 254 28.00 -6.85 8.15
N GLU A 255 28.67 -7.49 9.09
CA GLU A 255 29.77 -6.92 9.92
C GLU A 255 31.05 -6.59 9.12
N ASP A 256 31.04 -6.63 7.78
CA ASP A 256 32.25 -6.56 6.94
C ASP A 256 32.29 -5.38 5.93
N ALA A 257 31.54 -4.30 6.15
CA ALA A 257 31.68 -3.07 5.35
C ALA A 257 32.10 -1.87 6.22
N GLU A 258 33.33 -1.93 6.76
CA GLU A 258 34.07 -0.71 7.06
C GLU A 258 34.49 -0.03 5.75
N ASP A 259 34.38 1.30 5.72
CA ASP A 259 34.71 2.24 4.62
C ASP A 259 33.70 2.36 3.46
N GLU A 260 32.79 3.34 3.60
CA GLU A 260 32.76 4.52 2.71
C GLU A 260 31.88 5.62 3.34
N GLU A 261 32.38 6.25 4.40
CA GLU A 261 31.82 7.50 4.90
C GLU A 261 32.35 8.66 4.04
N ARG A 262 31.77 8.87 2.84
CA ARG A 262 31.97 10.14 2.12
C ARG A 262 30.88 10.48 1.10
N GLY A 263 29.92 11.29 1.57
CA GLY A 263 29.46 12.44 0.79
C GLY A 263 28.28 12.19 -0.13
N GLU A 264 27.08 12.24 0.43
CA GLU A 264 26.00 13.08 -0.06
C GLU A 264 25.10 13.35 1.15
N GLU A 265 24.89 14.62 1.53
CA GLU A 265 23.66 15.00 2.24
C GLU A 265 22.52 14.74 1.24
N SER A 266 22.19 13.47 0.99
CA SER A 266 21.04 13.11 0.18
C SER A 266 19.85 13.62 0.95
N ASP A 267 19.07 14.54 0.38
CA ASP A 267 17.82 15.07 0.96
C ASP A 267 17.05 13.92 1.62
N GLU A 268 17.13 13.79 2.96
CA GLU A 268 16.35 12.78 3.66
C GLU A 268 14.88 13.13 3.38
N PRO A 269 14.07 12.19 2.85
CA PRO A 269 12.69 12.49 2.53
C PRO A 269 11.96 12.95 3.79
N GLU A 270 11.29 14.11 3.71
CA GLU A 270 10.50 14.62 4.82
C GLU A 270 9.44 13.58 5.23
N PRO A 271 9.30 13.27 6.53
CA PRO A 271 8.34 12.27 6.98
C PRO A 271 6.92 12.72 6.66
N GLU A 272 6.15 11.83 6.02
CA GLU A 272 4.74 12.09 5.74
C GLU A 272 3.94 11.94 7.03
N VAL A 273 3.25 13.02 7.46
CA VAL A 273 2.40 13.01 8.66
C VAL A 273 0.93 13.19 8.25
N GLY A 274 0.13 12.18 8.58
CA GLY A 274 -1.33 12.22 8.39
C GLY A 274 -2.06 12.93 9.54
N PRO A 275 -3.34 13.25 9.38
CA PRO A 275 -4.16 13.76 10.48
C PRO A 275 -4.28 12.70 11.60
N PRO A 276 -4.34 13.11 12.88
CA PRO A 276 -4.49 12.18 13.99
C PRO A 276 -5.83 11.45 13.96
N LEU A 277 -5.94 10.38 14.76
CA LEU A 277 -7.24 9.75 14.99
C LEU A 277 -8.22 10.73 15.64
N LEU A 278 -9.51 10.52 15.38
CA LEU A 278 -10.61 11.32 15.90
C LEU A 278 -10.62 12.79 15.41
N THR A 279 -9.95 13.09 14.28
CA THR A 279 -10.06 14.39 13.61
C THR A 279 -11.48 14.65 13.08
N PRO A 280 -12.06 15.84 13.30
CA PRO A 280 -13.38 16.22 12.80
C PRO A 280 -13.48 16.34 11.27
N LEU A 281 -14.65 16.02 10.71
CA LEU A 281 -14.88 16.09 9.25
C LEU A 281 -14.89 17.49 8.66
N SER A 282 -14.93 18.53 9.48
CA SER A 282 -14.83 19.92 9.02
C SER A 282 -13.43 20.30 8.56
N GLU A 283 -12.42 19.53 8.97
CA GLU A 283 -11.02 19.69 8.56
C GLU A 283 -10.72 18.97 7.23
N ASP A 284 -11.66 18.15 6.72
CA ASP A 284 -11.48 17.43 5.46
C ASP A 284 -11.36 18.39 4.26
N ALA A 285 -10.44 18.06 3.35
CA ALA A 285 -10.19 18.84 2.15
C ALA A 285 -11.43 18.90 1.22
N LYS A 286 -11.71 20.11 0.71
CA LYS A 286 -12.79 20.34 -0.26
C LYS A 286 -12.44 19.79 -1.65
N ILE A 287 -13.46 19.35 -2.38
CA ILE A 287 -13.35 18.84 -3.76
C ILE A 287 -13.88 19.92 -4.71
N ASN A 288 -13.03 20.62 -5.46
CA ASN A 288 -13.45 21.67 -6.40
C ASN A 288 -14.46 22.65 -5.77
N ASP A 289 -14.11 23.21 -4.60
CA ASP A 289 -14.94 24.08 -3.75
C ASP A 289 -16.23 23.46 -3.16
N THR A 290 -16.49 22.18 -3.39
CA THR A 290 -17.58 21.44 -2.76
C THR A 290 -17.13 20.74 -1.47
N LEU A 291 -18.03 20.66 -0.50
CA LEU A 291 -17.75 19.96 0.75
C LEU A 291 -17.60 18.45 0.51
N PRO A 292 -16.65 17.78 1.19
CA PRO A 292 -16.41 16.35 1.03
C PRO A 292 -17.56 15.48 1.57
N TRP A 293 -18.40 16.06 2.43
CA TRP A 293 -19.51 15.39 3.10
C TRP A 293 -20.82 16.19 3.01
N CYS A 294 -21.93 15.47 2.95
CA CYS A 294 -23.28 16.03 3.06
C CYS A 294 -24.02 15.34 4.22
N ALA A 295 -24.47 16.12 5.20
CA ALA A 295 -25.26 15.64 6.32
C ALA A 295 -26.75 15.99 6.11
N MET A 296 -27.63 15.07 6.49
CA MET A 296 -29.07 15.21 6.34
C MET A 296 -29.83 14.40 7.40
N ILE A 297 -31.11 14.73 7.57
CA ILE A 297 -32.02 14.00 8.46
C ILE A 297 -32.92 13.10 7.60
N SER A 298 -33.20 11.89 8.08
CA SER A 298 -34.06 10.95 7.34
C SER A 298 -35.50 11.42 7.11
N SER A 299 -36.09 12.13 8.09
CA SER A 299 -37.45 12.64 8.00
C SER A 299 -37.65 13.91 8.80
N ASN A 300 -38.18 14.94 8.14
CA ASN A 300 -38.61 16.19 8.77
C ASN A 300 -40.05 16.09 9.33
N LEU A 301 -40.79 15.03 8.99
CA LEU A 301 -42.19 14.85 9.39
C LEU A 301 -42.32 14.30 10.82
N ILE A 302 -41.40 13.43 11.23
CA ILE A 302 -41.40 12.81 12.55
C ILE A 302 -39.98 12.89 13.16
N PRO A 303 -39.54 14.08 13.62
CA PRO A 303 -38.17 14.30 14.09
C PRO A 303 -37.78 13.42 15.29
N GLN A 304 -38.74 13.00 16.11
CA GLN A 304 -38.52 12.12 17.26
C GLN A 304 -38.04 10.70 16.91
N PHE A 305 -38.24 10.25 15.66
CA PHE A 305 -37.74 8.96 15.15
C PHE A 305 -36.79 9.15 13.97
N SER A 306 -36.33 10.39 13.74
CA SER A 306 -35.40 10.66 12.67
C SER A 306 -34.00 10.20 13.05
N ILE A 307 -33.16 10.04 12.03
CA ILE A 307 -31.76 9.68 12.20
C ILE A 307 -30.91 10.63 11.39
N ALA A 308 -29.69 10.89 11.87
CA ALA A 308 -28.71 11.64 11.14
C ALA A 308 -28.09 10.71 10.11
N VAL A 309 -28.05 11.14 8.86
CA VAL A 309 -27.46 10.41 7.74
C VAL A 309 -26.40 11.30 7.13
N LEU A 310 -25.20 10.77 7.05
CA LEU A 310 -24.04 11.40 6.43
C LEU A 310 -23.69 10.65 5.16
N ARG A 311 -23.45 11.38 4.08
CA ARG A 311 -23.05 10.84 2.78
C ARG A 311 -21.70 11.43 2.36
N SER A 312 -20.79 10.57 1.93
CA SER A 312 -19.54 11.02 1.31
C SER A 312 -19.76 11.45 -0.14
N ASN A 313 -19.23 12.62 -0.50
CA ASN A 313 -19.13 13.06 -1.89
C ASN A 313 -17.85 12.56 -2.56
N LEU A 314 -16.78 12.33 -1.78
CA LEU A 314 -15.52 11.78 -2.26
C LEU A 314 -15.66 10.32 -2.68
N TRP A 315 -16.43 9.54 -1.91
CA TRP A 315 -16.72 8.14 -2.19
C TRP A 315 -18.22 7.94 -2.33
N PRO A 316 -18.79 8.17 -3.53
CA PRO A 316 -20.19 7.94 -3.78
C PRO A 316 -20.58 6.50 -3.44
N GLY A 317 -21.55 6.35 -2.54
CA GLY A 317 -21.95 5.06 -1.99
C GLY A 317 -21.54 4.85 -0.54
N ALA A 318 -20.63 5.65 0.01
CA ALA A 318 -20.30 5.62 1.43
C ALA A 318 -21.30 6.46 2.23
N TYR A 319 -21.89 5.83 3.25
CA TYR A 319 -22.83 6.46 4.15
C TYR A 319 -22.52 6.10 5.60
N ALA A 320 -22.77 7.04 6.48
CA ALA A 320 -22.80 6.82 7.92
C ALA A 320 -24.15 7.29 8.47
N TYR A 321 -24.61 6.66 9.55
CA TYR A 321 -25.81 7.10 10.24
C TYR A 321 -25.57 7.11 11.75
N ALA A 322 -26.29 7.98 12.46
CA ALA A 322 -26.27 8.05 13.91
C ALA A 322 -27.67 8.32 14.46
N SER A 323 -28.00 7.67 15.58
CA SER A 323 -29.24 7.82 16.31
C SER A 323 -29.03 7.48 17.78
N GLY A 324 -29.04 8.51 18.63
CA GLY A 324 -28.73 8.37 20.06
C GLY A 324 -27.33 7.77 20.25
N ARG A 325 -27.27 6.60 20.92
CA ARG A 325 -26.02 5.89 21.22
C ARG A 325 -25.57 4.91 20.13
N LYS A 326 -26.31 4.81 19.02
CA LYS A 326 -26.01 3.88 17.93
C LYS A 326 -25.57 4.64 16.69
N PHE A 327 -24.57 4.11 16.01
CA PHE A 327 -24.14 4.59 14.71
C PHE A 327 -23.65 3.42 13.86
N GLY A 328 -23.49 3.64 12.57
CA GLY A 328 -22.87 2.65 11.70
C GLY A 328 -22.52 3.24 10.34
N ASN A 329 -21.53 2.62 9.70
CA ASN A 329 -21.08 3.02 8.36
C ASN A 329 -21.28 1.86 7.40
N ILE A 330 -21.63 2.17 6.16
CA ILE A 330 -21.91 1.21 5.12
C ILE A 330 -21.47 1.79 3.77
N TYR A 331 -20.81 0.96 2.97
CA TYR A 331 -20.51 1.29 1.59
C TYR A 331 -21.40 0.50 0.62
N ILE A 332 -22.07 1.17 -0.32
CA ILE A 332 -22.82 0.54 -1.41
C ILE A 332 -22.55 1.31 -2.69
N GLY A 333 -21.72 0.77 -3.58
CA GLY A 333 -21.35 1.47 -4.80
C GLY A 333 -20.33 0.74 -5.67
N TRP A 334 -19.74 1.48 -6.62
CA TRP A 334 -18.81 0.94 -7.61
C TRP A 334 -17.35 0.86 -7.15
N GLY A 335 -17.05 1.30 -5.93
CA GLY A 335 -15.68 1.39 -5.42
C GLY A 335 -14.84 2.46 -6.14
N MET A 336 -15.46 3.52 -6.66
CA MET A 336 -14.78 4.58 -7.41
C MET A 336 -14.74 5.90 -6.64
N LYS A 337 -13.54 6.47 -6.53
CA LYS A 337 -13.32 7.82 -5.98
C LYS A 337 -13.85 8.87 -6.95
N TYR A 338 -14.56 9.86 -6.42
CA TYR A 338 -14.95 11.06 -7.15
C TYR A 338 -13.79 12.07 -7.10
N ILE A 339 -13.32 12.48 -8.26
CA ILE A 339 -12.12 13.35 -8.40
C ILE A 339 -12.55 14.80 -8.74
N GLY A 340 -13.84 15.03 -9.03
CA GLY A 340 -14.33 16.34 -9.49
C GLY A 340 -13.90 16.72 -10.91
N GLU A 341 -12.78 16.18 -11.38
CA GLU A 341 -12.20 16.38 -12.72
C GLU A 341 -12.23 15.11 -13.57
N ALA A 342 -11.91 15.28 -14.87
CA ALA A 342 -11.68 14.17 -15.77
C ALA A 342 -10.44 13.39 -15.31
N TYR A 343 -10.54 12.06 -15.34
CA TYR A 343 -9.39 11.22 -15.03
C TYR A 343 -8.33 11.35 -16.13
N THR A 344 -7.12 11.73 -15.73
CA THR A 344 -5.94 11.77 -16.60
C THR A 344 -5.09 10.54 -16.30
N PRO A 345 -4.90 9.61 -17.26
CA PRO A 345 -4.03 8.46 -17.08
C PRO A 345 -2.58 8.87 -16.79
N THR A 346 -1.87 8.06 -16.00
CA THR A 346 -0.44 8.26 -15.74
C THR A 346 0.34 8.20 -17.06
N ILE A 347 1.23 9.16 -17.25
CA ILE A 347 2.10 9.26 -18.43
C ILE A 347 3.26 8.28 -18.26
N LEU A 348 3.78 7.75 -19.36
CA LEU A 348 4.98 6.92 -19.34
C LEU A 348 6.17 7.69 -18.75
N PRO A 349 7.04 7.04 -17.94
CA PRO A 349 8.26 7.68 -17.48
C PRO A 349 9.11 8.10 -18.70
N PRO A 350 9.88 9.19 -18.56
CA PRO A 350 10.79 9.58 -19.63
C PRO A 350 11.78 8.43 -19.90
N PRO A 351 12.22 8.26 -21.17
CA PRO A 351 13.32 7.37 -21.48
C PRO A 351 14.53 7.67 -20.60
N GLN A 352 15.27 6.63 -20.21
CA GLN A 352 16.51 6.81 -19.47
C GLN A 352 17.51 7.61 -20.31
N ASN A 353 18.31 8.44 -19.63
CA ASN A 353 19.40 9.14 -20.29
C ASN A 353 20.45 8.12 -20.77
N GLU A 354 21.09 8.42 -21.88
CA GLU A 354 22.24 7.66 -22.37
C GLU A 354 23.40 7.75 -21.39
N TYR A 355 24.32 6.77 -21.45
CA TYR A 355 25.54 6.81 -20.65
C TYR A 355 26.31 8.10 -20.96
N PRO A 356 26.71 8.89 -19.95
CA PRO A 356 27.41 10.13 -20.18
C PRO A 356 28.71 9.88 -20.96
N SER A 357 28.96 10.68 -22.00
CA SER A 357 30.20 10.60 -22.78
C SER A 357 31.42 10.94 -21.92
N GLY A 358 32.02 9.90 -21.35
CA GLY A 358 33.25 9.97 -20.56
C GLY A 358 34.49 9.56 -21.38
N PRO A 359 35.69 9.72 -20.80
CA PRO A 359 36.94 9.28 -21.42
C PRO A 359 36.97 7.77 -21.70
N GLU A 360 36.14 6.98 -21.00
CA GLU A 360 35.97 5.54 -21.20
C GLU A 360 35.33 5.18 -22.55
N ILE A 361 34.48 6.05 -23.10
CA ILE A 361 33.76 5.81 -24.38
C ILE A 361 34.18 6.80 -25.48
N THR A 362 35.10 7.71 -25.16
CA THR A 362 35.68 8.63 -26.14
C THR A 362 36.82 7.90 -26.84
N GLU A 363 36.68 7.65 -28.14
CA GLU A 363 37.73 7.05 -28.97
C GLU A 363 39.04 7.83 -28.76
N ALA A 364 40.06 7.14 -28.24
CA ALA A 364 41.38 7.72 -28.10
C ALA A 364 41.94 8.01 -29.51
N LEU A 365 42.65 9.12 -29.66
CA LEU A 365 43.34 9.39 -30.91
C LEU A 365 44.40 8.30 -31.14
N ASP A 366 44.46 7.79 -32.36
CA ASP A 366 45.51 6.86 -32.77
C ASP A 366 46.89 7.45 -32.42
N PRO A 367 47.78 6.67 -31.78
CA PRO A 367 49.12 7.13 -31.46
C PRO A 367 49.87 7.51 -32.74
N SER A 368 50.70 8.54 -32.64
CA SER A 368 51.55 8.94 -33.76
C SER A 368 52.67 7.91 -34.02
N VAL A 369 53.24 7.93 -35.23
CA VAL A 369 54.34 7.03 -35.63
C VAL A 369 55.55 7.16 -34.69
N GLU A 370 55.78 8.35 -34.13
CA GLU A 370 56.87 8.59 -33.17
C GLU A 370 56.59 7.95 -31.81
N GLU A 371 55.34 7.99 -31.34
CA GLU A 371 54.91 7.36 -30.08
C GLU A 371 54.90 5.83 -30.18
N GLU A 372 54.50 5.27 -31.33
CA GLU A 372 54.56 3.83 -31.58
C GLU A 372 56.00 3.31 -31.57
N GLN A 373 56.94 4.05 -32.18
CA GLN A 373 58.37 3.70 -32.16
C GLN A 373 58.96 3.79 -30.76
N ALA A 374 58.59 4.81 -29.98
CA ALA A 374 59.03 4.97 -28.61
C ALA A 374 58.49 3.86 -27.70
N LEU A 375 57.21 3.49 -27.85
CA LEU A 375 56.60 2.37 -27.12
C LEU A 375 57.30 1.05 -27.46
N LYS A 376 57.56 0.80 -28.74
CA LYS A 376 58.25 -0.41 -29.20
C LYS A 376 59.67 -0.52 -28.63
N ALA A 377 60.42 0.59 -28.63
CA ALA A 377 61.76 0.63 -28.05
C ALA A 377 61.74 0.41 -26.52
N ALA A 378 60.78 1.00 -25.81
CA ALA A 378 60.61 0.80 -24.37
C ALA A 378 60.22 -0.65 -24.03
N LEU A 379 59.42 -1.30 -24.87
CA LEU A 379 59.02 -2.70 -24.70
C LEU A 379 60.20 -3.65 -24.96
N GLU A 380 61.03 -3.35 -25.97
CA GLU A 380 62.27 -4.08 -26.28
C GLU A 380 63.32 -3.92 -25.17
N GLU A 381 63.41 -2.73 -24.55
CA GLU A 381 64.26 -2.49 -23.38
C GLU A 381 63.75 -3.24 -22.14
N GLN A 382 62.43 -3.31 -21.93
CA GLN A 382 61.83 -4.12 -20.86
C GLN A 382 62.05 -5.62 -21.07
N THR A 383 61.88 -6.14 -22.28
CA THR A 383 62.11 -7.57 -22.55
C THR A 383 63.58 -7.92 -22.43
N ALA A 384 64.49 -7.07 -22.92
CA ALA A 384 65.92 -7.26 -22.75
C ALA A 384 66.33 -7.24 -21.26
N ALA A 385 65.75 -6.33 -20.46
CA ALA A 385 65.99 -6.30 -19.02
C ALA A 385 65.44 -7.55 -18.29
N LEU A 386 64.29 -8.08 -18.73
CA LEU A 386 63.72 -9.32 -18.19
C LEU A 386 64.57 -10.55 -18.56
N GLU A 387 65.01 -10.65 -19.82
CA GLU A 387 65.93 -11.72 -20.28
C GLU A 387 67.26 -11.65 -19.52
N GLU A 388 67.81 -10.44 -19.30
CA GLU A 388 69.05 -10.26 -18.53
C GLU A 388 68.86 -10.58 -17.04
N THR A 389 67.64 -10.46 -16.48
CA THR A 389 67.34 -10.93 -15.13
C THR A 389 67.09 -12.44 -15.03
N GLU A 390 66.49 -13.08 -16.04
CA GLU A 390 66.32 -14.54 -16.10
C GLU A 390 67.66 -15.26 -16.28
N ASP A 391 68.56 -14.73 -17.13
CA ASP A 391 69.91 -15.28 -17.33
C ASP A 391 70.77 -15.18 -16.05
N LEU A 392 70.54 -14.17 -15.20
CA LEU A 392 71.22 -14.03 -13.90
C LEU A 392 70.66 -14.95 -12.81
N GLU A 393 69.41 -15.41 -12.92
CA GLU A 393 68.83 -16.41 -12.02
C GLU A 393 69.24 -17.85 -12.42
N GLU A 394 69.45 -18.15 -13.71
CA GLU A 394 69.98 -19.46 -14.15
C GLU A 394 71.48 -19.65 -13.82
N ASP A 395 72.29 -18.58 -13.82
CA ASP A 395 73.73 -18.64 -13.49
C ASP A 395 74.01 -18.79 -11.97
N GLU A 396 73.03 -18.60 -11.07
CA GLU A 396 73.18 -18.85 -9.63
C GLU A 396 72.87 -20.31 -9.22
N GLU A 397 72.31 -21.16 -10.10
CA GLU A 397 72.02 -22.58 -9.79
C GLU A 397 73.12 -23.58 -10.23
N GLU A 398 74.15 -23.15 -10.98
CA GLU A 398 75.22 -24.06 -11.46
C GLU A 398 76.50 -24.13 -10.58
N ASP A 399 76.56 -23.43 -9.44
CA ASP A 399 77.78 -23.36 -8.59
C ASP A 399 77.58 -23.89 -7.14
N ASP A 400 76.93 -25.07 -6.98
CA ASP A 400 76.90 -25.85 -5.71
C ASP A 400 77.28 -27.34 -5.87
#